data_AF-A0A166FB88-F1
#
_entry.id   AF-A0A166FB88-F1
#
_cell.length_a   1.000
_cell.length_b   1.000
_cell.length_c   1.000
_cell.angle_alpha   90.00
_cell.angle_beta   90.00
_cell.angle_gamma   90.00
#
_symmetry.space_group_name_H-M   'P 1'
#
loop_
_entity.id
_entity.type
_entity.pdbx_description
1 polymer ?
#
loop_
_entity_poly.entity_id
_entity_poly.type
_entity_poly.pdbx_seq_one_letter_code
_entity_poly.pdbx_strand_id
1 'polypeptide(L)'
;MATLDRADKEITIWVGENGCGQFPLVNLERLTNFKEHGNWEGWDAWHDLKKDANATVREGVVPTEPPAGGKRMYEITDLVTTKVGDEQTALMEEFMQLSADNFLSMGIALPGGGFRSISNKLRNVPDTLLEGWLYPGPAPVNFSNFSIDPSKK
;
A
#
# COMPACT_ATOMS: atom_id res chain seq x y z
N MET A 1 -27.83 -0.26 -8.77
CA MET A 1 -26.63 -1.03 -9.14
C MET A 1 -26.47 -2.09 -8.06
N ALA A 2 -26.68 -3.37 -8.37
CA ALA A 2 -26.56 -4.41 -7.35
C ALA A 2 -25.10 -4.46 -6.91
N THR A 3 -24.83 -4.20 -5.63
CA THR A 3 -23.53 -4.48 -5.03
C THR A 3 -23.41 -5.99 -4.96
N LEU A 4 -22.54 -6.58 -5.79
CA LEU A 4 -22.15 -7.98 -5.66
C LEU A 4 -21.65 -8.22 -4.24
N ASP A 5 -21.99 -9.38 -3.67
CA ASP A 5 -21.35 -9.82 -2.44
C ASP A 5 -19.83 -9.95 -2.70
N ARG A 6 -18.99 -9.68 -1.69
CA ARG A 6 -17.52 -9.84 -1.82
C ARG A 6 -17.15 -11.27 -2.18
N ALA A 7 -17.93 -12.25 -1.74
CA ALA A 7 -17.74 -13.66 -2.07
C ALA A 7 -17.93 -13.97 -3.57
N ASP A 8 -18.73 -13.17 -4.29
CA ASP A 8 -19.00 -13.36 -5.72
C ASP A 8 -17.97 -12.63 -6.62
N LYS A 9 -16.95 -11.99 -6.03
CA LYS A 9 -15.92 -11.28 -6.78
C LYS A 9 -14.88 -12.25 -7.32
N GLU A 10 -14.85 -12.37 -8.65
CA GLU A 10 -13.81 -13.14 -9.35
C GLU A 10 -12.50 -12.34 -9.47
N ILE A 11 -12.61 -11.03 -9.76
CA ILE A 11 -11.46 -10.13 -9.94
C ILE A 11 -11.80 -8.77 -9.31
N THR A 12 -10.81 -8.16 -8.67
CA THR A 12 -10.86 -6.78 -8.20
C THR A 12 -9.84 -5.94 -8.96
N ILE A 13 -10.29 -4.83 -9.54
CA ILE A 13 -9.42 -3.84 -10.16
C ILE A 13 -9.37 -2.63 -9.26
N TRP A 14 -8.15 -2.21 -8.90
CA TRP A 14 -7.93 -1.03 -8.09
C TRP A 14 -6.65 -0.29 -8.53
N VAL A 15 -6.55 0.97 -8.11
CA VAL A 15 -5.34 1.77 -8.36
C VAL A 15 -4.25 1.36 -7.36
N GLY A 16 -3.10 0.92 -7.88
CA GLY A 16 -1.92 0.58 -7.09
C GLY A 16 -1.17 1.80 -6.56
N GLU A 17 -1.80 2.58 -5.68
CA GLU A 17 -1.17 3.76 -5.08
C GLU A 17 -0.20 3.39 -3.94
N ASN A 18 0.63 4.34 -3.51
CA ASN A 18 1.61 4.18 -2.42
C ASN A 18 2.79 3.23 -2.75
N GLY A 19 3.07 2.99 -4.03
CA GLY A 19 4.21 2.17 -4.48
C GLY A 19 5.59 2.85 -4.45
N CYS A 20 5.71 4.08 -3.94
CA CYS A 20 6.94 4.86 -4.01
C CYS A 20 7.62 5.01 -2.64
N GLY A 21 8.96 5.06 -2.63
CA GLY A 21 9.75 5.29 -1.42
C GLY A 21 9.47 4.24 -0.34
N GLN A 22 9.28 4.69 0.90
CA GLN A 22 8.97 3.83 2.05
C GLN A 22 7.45 3.61 2.23
N PHE A 23 6.58 4.12 1.34
CA PHE A 23 5.13 3.93 1.50
C PHE A 23 4.66 2.48 1.45
N PRO A 24 5.30 1.56 0.70
CA PRO A 24 4.94 0.15 0.78
C PRO A 24 5.10 -0.43 2.20
N LEU A 25 6.06 0.05 2.99
CA LEU A 25 6.30 -0.43 4.35
C LEU A 25 5.11 -0.19 5.28
N VAL A 26 4.40 0.93 5.10
CA VAL A 26 3.24 1.31 5.93
C VAL A 26 1.93 0.73 5.40
N ASN A 27 1.95 -0.01 4.28
CA ASN A 27 0.74 -0.54 3.65
C ASN A 27 0.99 -1.81 2.84
N LEU A 28 1.73 -2.76 3.43
CA LEU A 28 2.05 -4.04 2.78
C LEU A 28 0.82 -4.88 2.47
N GLU A 29 -0.29 -4.68 3.20
CA GLU A 29 -1.57 -5.33 2.93
C GLU A 29 -2.06 -5.10 1.50
N ARG A 30 -1.75 -3.96 0.86
CA ARG A 30 -2.09 -3.74 -0.56
C ARG A 30 -1.43 -4.72 -1.52
N LEU A 31 -0.35 -5.38 -1.10
CA LEU A 31 0.44 -6.32 -1.90
C LEU A 31 0.25 -7.79 -1.48
N THR A 32 -0.38 -8.05 -0.31
CA THR A 32 -0.78 -9.40 0.12
C THR A 32 -2.24 -9.70 -0.17
N ASN A 33 -3.12 -8.80 0.25
CA ASN A 33 -4.56 -8.95 0.23
C ASN A 33 -5.12 -7.57 0.51
N PHE A 34 -5.59 -6.90 -0.54
CA PHE A 34 -6.22 -5.59 -0.36
C PHE A 34 -7.54 -5.75 0.40
N LYS A 35 -7.48 -5.80 1.74
CA LYS A 35 -8.52 -6.20 2.71
C LYS A 35 -9.88 -5.53 2.48
N GLU A 36 -9.86 -4.33 1.93
CA GLU A 36 -11.05 -3.54 1.64
C GLU A 36 -11.76 -3.94 0.33
N HIS A 37 -11.06 -4.55 -0.62
CA HIS A 37 -11.61 -4.75 -1.97
C HIS A 37 -11.40 -6.15 -2.55
N GLY A 38 -10.42 -6.94 -2.08
CA GLY A 38 -10.13 -8.30 -2.53
C GLY A 38 -11.14 -9.35 -2.09
N ASN A 39 -10.92 -10.60 -2.52
CA ASN A 39 -11.72 -11.78 -2.20
C ASN A 39 -11.01 -12.75 -1.23
N TRP A 40 -9.94 -12.29 -0.56
CA TRP A 40 -9.12 -13.11 0.34
C TRP A 40 -9.44 -12.89 1.83
N GLU A 41 -10.67 -12.46 2.16
CA GLU A 41 -11.11 -12.19 3.54
C GLU A 41 -10.90 -13.38 4.49
N GLY A 42 -10.91 -14.62 3.96
CA GLY A 42 -10.60 -15.81 4.72
C GLY A 42 -9.15 -15.87 5.23
N TRP A 43 -8.18 -15.36 4.45
CA TRP A 43 -6.77 -15.32 4.86
C TRP A 43 -6.53 -14.25 5.93
N ASP A 44 -7.19 -13.08 5.80
CA ASP A 44 -7.15 -12.05 6.85
C ASP A 44 -7.78 -12.57 8.14
N ALA A 45 -8.95 -13.22 8.05
CA ALA A 45 -9.59 -13.81 9.21
C ALA A 45 -8.72 -14.89 9.87
N TRP A 46 -8.01 -15.70 9.08
CA TRP A 46 -7.03 -16.67 9.58
C TRP A 46 -5.85 -15.97 10.29
N HIS A 47 -5.31 -14.91 9.70
CA HIS A 47 -4.17 -14.17 10.27
C HIS A 47 -4.57 -13.43 11.55
N ASP A 48 -5.73 -12.77 11.55
CA ASP A 48 -6.28 -12.05 12.70
C ASP A 48 -6.54 -13.03 13.87
N LEU A 49 -7.15 -14.20 13.62
CA LEU A 49 -7.36 -15.24 14.65
C LEU A 49 -6.07 -15.86 15.18
N LYS A 50 -5.02 -15.94 14.34
CA LYS A 50 -3.70 -16.43 14.78
C LYS A 50 -3.04 -15.44 15.75
N LYS A 51 -3.28 -14.15 15.57
CA LYS A 51 -2.76 -13.08 16.47
C LYS A 51 -3.56 -12.97 17.75
N ASP A 52 -4.88 -13.07 17.65
CA ASP A 52 -5.80 -13.01 18.77
C ASP A 52 -6.95 -14.00 18.56
N ALA A 53 -7.00 -15.04 19.40
CA ALA A 53 -8.05 -16.06 19.33
C ALA A 53 -9.47 -15.50 19.56
N ASN A 54 -9.59 -14.28 20.07
CA ASN A 54 -10.87 -13.58 20.25
C ASN A 54 -11.16 -12.55 19.15
N ALA A 55 -10.34 -12.48 18.09
CA ALA A 55 -10.56 -11.56 16.98
C ALA A 55 -11.95 -11.80 16.35
N THR A 56 -12.71 -10.72 16.17
CA THR A 56 -14.01 -10.78 15.52
C THR A 56 -13.85 -11.10 14.05
N VAL A 57 -14.37 -12.25 13.62
CA VAL A 57 -14.50 -12.58 12.21
C VAL A 57 -15.82 -12.03 11.68
N ARG A 58 -15.77 -11.39 10.52
CA ARG A 58 -16.96 -10.88 9.83
C ARG A 58 -17.93 -12.03 9.53
N GLU A 59 -19.23 -11.77 9.72
CA GLU A 59 -20.28 -12.74 9.38
C GLU A 59 -20.17 -13.17 7.90
N GLY A 60 -20.27 -14.47 7.65
CA GLY A 60 -20.14 -15.08 6.32
C GLY A 60 -18.70 -15.34 5.86
N VAL A 61 -17.68 -14.88 6.59
CA VAL A 61 -16.27 -15.15 6.25
C VAL A 61 -15.81 -16.43 6.95
N VAL A 62 -15.27 -17.37 6.17
CA VAL A 62 -14.66 -18.60 6.69
C VAL A 62 -13.13 -18.41 6.77
N PRO A 63 -12.53 -18.45 7.97
CA PRO A 63 -11.08 -18.39 8.11
C PRO A 63 -10.43 -19.51 7.30
N THR A 64 -9.50 -19.14 6.44
CA THR A 64 -8.86 -20.06 5.49
C THR A 64 -7.35 -19.85 5.55
N GLU A 65 -6.60 -20.93 5.77
CA GLU A 65 -5.14 -20.86 5.80
C GLU A 65 -4.58 -20.54 4.39
N PRO A 66 -3.68 -19.55 4.25
CA PRO A 66 -3.05 -19.27 2.97
C PRO A 66 -2.09 -20.39 2.52
N PRO A 67 -1.76 -20.47 1.22
CA PRO A 67 -0.59 -21.21 0.75
C PRO A 67 0.70 -20.74 1.41
N ALA A 68 1.77 -21.55 1.31
CA ALA A 68 3.05 -21.27 1.99
C ALA A 68 3.60 -19.86 1.69
N GLY A 69 3.55 -19.41 0.43
CA GLY A 69 3.98 -18.07 0.04
C GLY A 69 3.18 -16.96 0.73
N GLY A 70 1.84 -17.02 0.65
CA GLY A 70 0.96 -16.08 1.33
C GLY A 70 1.15 -16.07 2.85
N LYS A 71 1.32 -17.24 3.48
CA LYS A 71 1.63 -17.34 4.92
C LYS A 71 2.90 -16.58 5.29
N ARG A 72 3.97 -16.78 4.51
CA ARG A 72 5.24 -16.09 4.75
C ARG A 72 5.10 -14.58 4.55
N MET A 73 4.33 -14.15 3.55
CA MET A 73 4.04 -12.72 3.36
C MET A 73 3.35 -12.12 4.59
N TYR A 74 2.33 -12.78 5.16
CA TYR A 74 1.68 -12.33 6.40
C TYR A 74 2.66 -12.29 7.60
N GLU A 75 3.52 -13.30 7.75
CA GLU A 75 4.56 -13.26 8.79
C GLU A 75 5.52 -12.08 8.62
N ILE A 76 5.90 -11.76 7.39
CA ILE A 76 6.75 -10.60 7.11
C ILE A 76 6.03 -9.30 7.48
N THR A 77 4.72 -9.16 7.19
CA THR A 77 3.98 -7.94 7.57
C THR A 77 4.03 -7.67 9.07
N ASP A 78 4.06 -8.73 9.89
CA ASP A 78 4.21 -8.60 11.34
C ASP A 78 5.64 -8.25 11.73
N LEU A 79 6.61 -8.98 11.18
CA LEU A 79 8.03 -8.85 11.54
C LEU A 79 8.63 -7.51 11.11
N VAL A 80 8.32 -7.03 9.91
CA VAL A 80 8.99 -5.89 9.29
C VAL A 80 8.81 -4.59 10.07
N THR A 81 7.69 -4.47 10.80
CA THR A 81 7.38 -3.34 11.68
C THR A 81 8.22 -3.34 12.96
N THR A 82 8.82 -4.48 13.32
CA THR A 82 9.66 -4.65 14.52
C THR A 82 11.15 -4.46 14.23
N LYS A 83 11.53 -4.26 12.97
CA LYS A 83 12.92 -4.21 12.48
C LYS A 83 13.27 -2.84 11.91
N VAL A 84 14.58 -2.57 11.82
CA VAL A 84 15.15 -1.35 11.22
C VAL A 84 16.42 -1.71 10.43
N GLY A 85 16.78 -0.89 9.44
CA GLY A 85 18.02 -1.05 8.67
C GLY A 85 18.03 -2.29 7.78
N ASP A 86 19.16 -3.00 7.77
CA ASP A 86 19.41 -4.13 6.87
C ASP A 86 18.42 -5.29 7.08
N GLU A 87 18.01 -5.55 8.33
CA GLU A 87 17.02 -6.59 8.62
C GLU A 87 15.64 -6.24 8.03
N GLN A 88 15.23 -4.98 8.10
CA GLN A 88 13.97 -4.52 7.49
C GLN A 88 14.05 -4.60 5.97
N THR A 89 15.21 -4.26 5.40
CA THR A 89 15.46 -4.32 3.95
C THR A 89 15.36 -5.75 3.44
N ALA A 90 16.03 -6.71 4.10
CA ALA A 90 15.96 -8.12 3.73
C ALA A 90 14.54 -8.69 3.80
N LEU A 91 13.76 -8.32 4.82
CA LEU A 91 12.35 -8.70 4.92
C LEU A 91 11.50 -8.13 3.77
N MET A 92 11.71 -6.86 3.42
CA MET A 92 11.01 -6.23 2.29
C MET A 92 11.41 -6.85 0.95
N GLU A 93 12.67 -7.19 0.74
CA GLU A 93 13.14 -7.89 -0.46
C GLU A 93 12.49 -9.27 -0.58
N GLU A 94 12.46 -10.04 0.51
CA GLU A 94 11.78 -11.33 0.56
C GLU A 94 10.28 -11.18 0.24
N PHE A 95 9.63 -10.18 0.83
CA PHE A 95 8.22 -9.89 0.56
C PHE A 95 7.95 -9.58 -0.91
N MET A 96 8.80 -8.76 -1.55
CA MET A 96 8.63 -8.41 -2.96
C MET A 96 8.87 -9.61 -3.87
N GLN A 97 9.83 -10.49 -3.54
CA GLN A 97 10.04 -11.73 -4.26
C GLN A 97 8.82 -12.65 -4.15
N LEU A 98 8.26 -12.82 -2.94
CA LEU A 98 7.03 -13.60 -2.74
C LEU A 98 5.84 -12.99 -3.51
N SER A 99 5.70 -11.67 -3.52
CA SER A 99 4.65 -10.99 -4.30
C SER A 99 4.77 -11.30 -5.80
N ALA A 100 6.00 -11.26 -6.33
CA ALA A 100 6.28 -11.60 -7.72
C ALA A 100 6.01 -13.08 -8.05
N ASP A 101 6.33 -14.00 -7.13
CA ASP A 101 6.15 -15.44 -7.34
C ASP A 101 4.68 -15.89 -7.22
N ASN A 102 3.89 -15.22 -6.37
CA ASN A 102 2.51 -15.61 -6.08
C ASN A 102 1.47 -14.85 -6.94
N PHE A 103 1.85 -13.76 -7.61
CA PHE A 103 0.98 -12.95 -8.48
C PHE A 103 -0.36 -12.54 -7.83
N LEU A 104 -0.36 -12.27 -6.51
CA LEU A 104 -1.56 -11.87 -5.77
C LEU A 104 -2.09 -10.51 -6.24
N SER A 105 -1.24 -9.68 -6.83
CA SER A 105 -1.62 -8.44 -7.50
C SER A 105 -0.80 -8.30 -8.78
N MET A 106 -1.47 -7.95 -9.89
CA MET A 106 -0.82 -7.77 -11.19
C MET A 106 -0.89 -6.31 -11.61
N GLY A 107 0.27 -5.66 -11.68
CA GLY A 107 0.40 -4.31 -12.22
C GLY A 107 0.25 -4.30 -13.75
N ILE A 108 -0.55 -3.37 -14.27
CA ILE A 108 -0.75 -3.19 -15.72
C ILE A 108 0.23 -2.16 -16.30
N ALA A 109 0.35 -1.01 -15.64
CA ALA A 109 1.24 0.07 -16.04
C ALA A 109 1.57 0.98 -14.85
N LEU A 110 2.73 1.61 -14.90
CA LEU A 110 3.06 2.72 -14.00
C LEU A 110 2.44 4.01 -14.56
N PRO A 111 1.57 4.72 -13.82
CA PRO A 111 1.03 5.99 -14.28
C PRO A 111 2.15 7.03 -14.46
N GLY A 112 2.05 7.86 -15.50
CA GLY A 112 3.08 8.84 -15.89
C GLY A 112 3.28 10.04 -14.94
N GLY A 113 2.73 9.99 -13.73
CA GLY A 113 2.74 11.08 -12.75
C GLY A 113 1.67 12.15 -13.00
N GLY A 114 1.43 12.97 -11.98
CA GLY A 114 0.57 14.15 -12.07
C GLY A 114 1.36 15.42 -12.44
N PHE A 115 0.65 16.49 -12.79
CA PHE A 115 1.24 17.82 -12.99
C PHE A 115 0.54 18.85 -12.08
N ARG A 116 1.29 19.87 -11.66
CA ARG A 116 0.78 20.99 -10.88
C ARG A 116 1.20 22.30 -11.53
N SER A 117 0.29 23.27 -11.56
CA SER A 117 0.61 24.63 -11.97
C SER A 117 1.22 25.39 -10.81
N ILE A 118 2.40 25.97 -11.02
CA ILE A 118 3.09 26.81 -10.02
C ILE A 118 3.19 28.25 -10.52
N SER A 119 3.09 29.21 -9.60
CA SER A 119 3.36 30.61 -9.94
C SER A 119 4.85 30.79 -10.22
N ASN A 120 5.19 31.55 -11.27
CA ASN A 120 6.57 31.93 -11.56
C ASN A 120 7.26 32.71 -10.43
N LYS A 121 6.48 33.24 -9.47
CA LYS A 121 6.96 33.95 -8.27
C LYS A 121 7.34 33.02 -7.12
N LEU A 122 6.75 31.83 -7.07
CA LEU A 122 6.97 30.89 -5.98
C LEU A 122 8.31 30.19 -6.19
N ARG A 123 9.17 30.24 -5.20
CA ARG A 123 10.51 29.64 -5.21
C ARG A 123 10.59 28.49 -4.22
N ASN A 124 11.62 27.65 -4.40
CA ASN A 124 11.89 26.44 -3.62
C ASN A 124 10.80 25.37 -3.71
N VAL A 125 10.04 25.34 -4.81
CA VAL A 125 9.17 24.20 -5.12
C VAL A 125 10.02 23.11 -5.79
N PRO A 126 10.01 21.85 -5.32
CA PRO A 126 10.73 20.78 -5.98
C PRO A 126 10.11 20.44 -7.34
N ASP A 127 10.96 20.06 -8.30
CA ASP A 127 10.52 19.69 -9.66
C ASP A 127 9.66 18.40 -9.66
N THR A 128 9.93 17.49 -8.71
CA THR A 128 9.17 16.24 -8.54
C THR A 128 8.41 16.28 -7.23
N LEU A 129 7.11 16.02 -7.31
CA LEU A 129 6.22 15.91 -6.16
C LEU A 129 5.92 14.44 -5.90
N LEU A 130 6.25 13.97 -4.69
CA LEU A 130 5.73 12.70 -4.20
C LEU A 130 4.27 12.90 -3.82
N GLU A 131 3.38 12.10 -4.41
CA GLU A 131 1.97 12.09 -4.07
C GLU A 131 1.55 10.66 -3.73
N GLY A 132 0.70 10.53 -2.71
CA GLY A 132 0.09 9.26 -2.34
C GLY A 132 -1.05 9.50 -1.36
N TRP A 133 -1.89 8.50 -1.16
CA TRP A 133 -2.97 8.58 -0.18
C TRP A 133 -2.42 8.71 1.26
N LEU A 134 -1.35 7.95 1.56
CA LEU A 134 -0.72 7.95 2.88
C LEU A 134 0.20 9.15 3.12
N TYR A 135 0.58 9.85 2.05
CA TYR A 135 1.35 11.08 2.12
C TYR A 135 0.77 12.11 1.13
N PRO A 136 -0.35 12.75 1.51
CA PRO A 136 -1.20 13.48 0.57
C PRO A 136 -0.48 14.68 -0.04
N GLY A 137 -0.48 14.77 -1.37
CA GLY A 137 0.07 15.91 -2.09
C GLY A 137 -0.77 17.19 -1.84
N PRO A 138 -0.13 18.37 -1.69
CA PRO A 138 1.30 18.66 -1.73
C PRO A 138 1.93 18.71 -0.33
N ALA A 139 1.34 18.08 0.70
CA ALA A 139 1.88 18.07 2.07
C ALA A 139 3.40 17.78 2.18
N PRO A 140 4.02 16.91 1.36
CA PRO A 140 5.42 16.53 1.56
C PRO A 140 6.47 17.48 0.98
N VAL A 141 6.07 18.66 0.50
CA VAL A 141 6.99 19.61 -0.15
C VAL A 141 7.70 20.56 0.81
N ASN A 142 7.44 20.43 2.11
CA ASN A 142 7.95 21.33 3.14
C ASN A 142 7.70 22.81 2.82
N PHE A 143 6.43 23.21 2.81
CA PHE A 143 5.98 24.58 2.48
C PHE A 143 6.71 25.69 3.25
N SER A 144 7.25 25.39 4.44
CA SER A 144 8.00 26.37 5.25
C SER A 144 9.27 26.89 4.55
N ASN A 145 9.78 26.14 3.57
CA ASN A 145 10.94 26.55 2.77
C ASN A 145 10.56 27.38 1.54
N PHE A 146 9.27 27.55 1.25
CA PHE A 146 8.83 28.31 0.09
C PHE A 146 9.02 29.81 0.30
N SER A 147 9.31 30.52 -0.78
CA SER A 147 9.42 31.98 -0.74
C SER A 147 8.80 32.61 -1.97
N ILE A 148 8.42 33.88 -1.85
CA ILE A 148 7.92 34.69 -2.96
C ILE A 148 9.05 35.58 -3.43
N ASP A 149 9.35 35.51 -4.73
CA ASP A 149 10.28 36.42 -5.39
C ASP A 149 9.61 37.79 -5.59
N PRO A 150 10.03 38.84 -4.86
CA PRO A 150 9.39 40.15 -4.92
C PRO A 150 9.68 40.88 -6.24
N SER A 151 10.67 40.42 -7.03
CA SER A 151 11.00 41.04 -8.32
C SER A 151 10.02 40.70 -9.43
N LYS A 152 9.19 39.67 -9.25
CA LYS A 152 8.24 39.20 -10.27
C LYS A 152 6.82 39.72 -10.01
N LYS A 153 6.25 40.35 -11.04
CA LYS A 153 4.90 40.92 -11.04
C LYS A 153 3.79 39.90 -11.17
#